data_AF-A0A562BZF0-F1
#
_entry.id   AF-A0A562BZF0-F1
#
_cell.length_a   1.000
_cell.length_b   1.000
_cell.length_c   1.000
_cell.angle_alpha   90.00
_cell.angle_beta   90.00
_cell.angle_gamma   90.00
#
_symmetry.space_group_name_H-M   'P 1'
#
loop_
_entity.id
_entity.type
_entity.pdbx_description
1 polymer ?
#
loop_
_entity_poly.entity_id
_entity_poly.type
_entity_poly.pdbx_seq_one_letter_code
_entity_poly.pdbx_strand_id
1 'polypeptide(L)'
;MPVVVFNEKDHLQDEVLVAHGSARPPVVHRVPSTADFHEAVLAGLGWGMLLDAQLQPGLASGEVVRLPGGRPVDVPLFWQRWRLDSPALTTLTDAVRSAAALGLRPPRPWLPPRP
;
A
#
# COMPACT_ATOMS: atom_id res chain seq x y z
N MET A 1 -13.99 -7.39 -12.83
CA MET A 1 -12.55 -7.59 -13.12
C MET A 1 -11.96 -8.44 -12.00
N PRO A 2 -11.03 -9.36 -12.28
CA PRO A 2 -10.28 -10.07 -11.23
C PRO A 2 -9.50 -9.09 -10.35
N VAL A 3 -9.17 -9.51 -9.13
CA VAL A 3 -8.37 -8.72 -8.19
C VAL A 3 -7.06 -9.45 -7.88
N VAL A 4 -5.97 -8.69 -7.78
CA VAL A 4 -4.67 -9.17 -7.32
C VAL A 4 -4.49 -8.74 -5.86
N VAL A 5 -4.19 -9.69 -4.98
CA VAL A 5 -4.00 -9.48 -3.53
C VAL A 5 -2.64 -10.02 -3.09
N PHE A 6 -2.00 -9.35 -2.13
CA PHE A 6 -0.68 -9.77 -1.66
C PHE A 6 -0.79 -11.01 -0.76
N ASN A 7 -1.63 -10.94 0.28
CA ASN A 7 -1.88 -12.03 1.22
C ASN A 7 -3.31 -11.98 1.78
N GLU A 8 -3.63 -12.79 2.79
CA GLU A 8 -4.95 -12.82 3.45
C GLU A 8 -5.22 -11.68 4.42
N LYS A 9 -4.17 -10.96 4.83
CA LYS A 9 -4.25 -9.83 5.76
C LYS A 9 -4.32 -8.49 5.03
N ASP A 10 -4.10 -8.51 3.71
CA ASP A 10 -4.25 -7.36 2.84
C ASP A 10 -5.73 -7.17 2.53
N HIS A 11 -6.36 -6.29 3.31
CA HIS A 11 -7.77 -5.95 3.19
C HIS A 11 -8.01 -4.66 2.41
N LEU A 12 -6.96 -4.02 1.86
CA LEU A 12 -7.07 -2.71 1.21
C LEU A 12 -8.00 -2.76 -0.01
N GLN A 13 -7.94 -3.84 -0.78
CA GLN A 13 -8.82 -4.06 -1.94
C GLN A 13 -10.26 -4.31 -1.48
N ASP A 14 -10.45 -5.02 -0.37
CA ASP A 14 -11.78 -5.28 0.18
C ASP A 14 -12.43 -3.98 0.70
N GLU A 15 -11.66 -3.09 1.33
CA GLU A 15 -12.13 -1.74 1.74
C GLU A 15 -12.59 -0.91 0.52
N VAL A 16 -11.85 -0.95 -0.58
CA VAL A 16 -12.23 -0.27 -1.83
C VAL A 16 -13.53 -0.86 -2.39
N LEU A 17 -13.67 -2.18 -2.39
CA LEU A 17 -14.89 -2.85 -2.86
C LEU A 17 -16.12 -2.43 -2.03
N VAL A 18 -15.99 -2.42 -0.71
CA VAL A 18 -17.05 -1.97 0.21
C VAL A 18 -17.41 -0.50 -0.05
N ALA A 19 -16.42 0.38 -0.20
CA ALA A 19 -16.66 1.80 -0.50
C ALA A 19 -17.42 2.03 -1.82
N HIS A 20 -17.35 1.09 -2.75
CA HIS A 20 -18.05 1.11 -4.04
C HIS A 20 -19.30 0.21 -4.06
N GLY A 21 -19.75 -0.31 -2.91
CA GLY A 21 -20.92 -1.20 -2.83
C GLY A 21 -20.77 -2.49 -3.65
N SER A 22 -19.54 -2.93 -3.88
CA SER A 22 -19.19 -4.06 -4.73
C SER A 22 -18.81 -5.29 -3.91
N ALA A 23 -19.17 -6.47 -4.41
CA ALA A 23 -18.72 -7.74 -3.83
C ALA A 23 -17.35 -8.14 -4.39
N ARG A 24 -16.67 -9.04 -3.67
CA ARG A 24 -15.41 -9.62 -4.14
C ARG A 24 -15.62 -10.40 -5.43
N PRO A 25 -14.76 -10.25 -6.45
CA PRO A 25 -14.88 -11.01 -7.69
C PRO A 25 -14.59 -12.50 -7.45
N PRO A 26 -15.11 -13.39 -8.32
CA PRO A 26 -14.88 -14.83 -8.19
C PRO A 26 -13.42 -15.23 -8.46
N VAL A 27 -12.66 -14.42 -9.20
CA VAL A 27 -11.24 -14.65 -9.51
C VAL A 27 -10.37 -13.71 -8.68
N VAL A 28 -9.55 -14.31 -7.82
CA VAL A 28 -8.59 -13.62 -6.95
C VAL A 28 -7.21 -14.24 -7.17
N HIS A 29 -6.26 -13.45 -7.69
CA HIS A 29 -4.87 -13.86 -7.82
C HIS A 29 -4.10 -13.45 -6.57
N ARG A 30 -3.44 -14.40 -5.92
CA ARG A 30 -2.59 -14.11 -4.75
C ARG A 30 -1.12 -14.13 -5.15
N VAL A 31 -0.41 -13.02 -4.95
CA VAL A 31 0.99 -12.85 -5.35
C VAL A 31 1.79 -12.24 -4.18
N PRO A 32 2.41 -13.08 -3.32
CA PRO A 32 3.05 -12.62 -2.08
C PRO A 32 4.49 -12.12 -2.29
N SER A 33 4.71 -11.32 -3.33
CA SER A 33 6.00 -10.73 -3.70
C SER A 33 5.74 -9.34 -4.24
N THR A 34 6.40 -8.30 -3.69
CA THR A 34 6.13 -6.91 -4.07
C THR A 34 6.47 -6.63 -5.54
N ALA A 35 7.53 -7.26 -6.05
CA ALA A 35 7.91 -7.14 -7.46
C ALA A 35 6.89 -7.86 -8.35
N ASP A 36 6.59 -9.13 -8.05
CA ASP A 36 5.69 -9.92 -8.89
C ASP A 36 4.24 -9.41 -8.83
N PHE A 37 3.82 -8.82 -7.70
CA PHE A 37 2.50 -8.19 -7.58
C PHE A 37 2.35 -7.03 -8.55
N HIS A 38 3.38 -6.17 -8.66
CA HIS A 38 3.40 -5.08 -9.61
C HIS A 38 3.32 -5.61 -11.04
N GLU A 39 4.17 -6.58 -11.39
CA GLU A 39 4.17 -7.19 -12.72
C GLU A 39 2.85 -7.89 -13.05
N ALA A 40 2.21 -8.54 -12.08
CA ALA A 40 0.90 -9.17 -12.28
C ALA A 40 -0.19 -8.16 -12.64
N VAL A 41 -0.16 -6.97 -12.04
CA VAL A 41 -1.09 -5.88 -12.37
C VAL A 41 -0.78 -5.34 -13.77
N LEU A 42 0.50 -5.11 -14.10
CA LEU A 42 0.91 -4.65 -15.44
C LEU A 42 0.55 -5.65 -16.55
N ALA A 43 0.69 -6.95 -16.27
CA ALA A 43 0.33 -8.03 -17.18
C ALA A 43 -1.20 -8.23 -17.30
N GLY A 44 -2.01 -7.44 -16.57
CA GLY A 44 -3.46 -7.45 -16.69
C GLY A 44 -4.16 -8.61 -15.99
N LEU A 45 -3.51 -9.31 -15.06
CA LEU A 45 -4.14 -10.40 -14.29
C LEU A 45 -5.32 -9.89 -13.44
N GLY A 46 -5.35 -8.60 -13.12
CA GLY A 46 -6.42 -7.97 -12.40
C GLY A 46 -6.03 -6.56 -11.94
N TRP A 47 -6.94 -5.91 -11.22
CA TRP A 47 -6.62 -4.66 -10.55
C TRP A 47 -5.99 -4.93 -9.18
N GLY A 48 -5.18 -3.98 -8.69
CA GLY A 48 -4.56 -4.06 -7.38
C GLY A 48 -4.16 -2.69 -6.86
N MET A 49 -3.82 -2.63 -5.57
CA MET A 49 -3.31 -1.41 -4.93
C MET A 49 -1.78 -1.40 -5.04
N LEU A 50 -1.23 -0.43 -5.78
CA LEU A 50 0.21 -0.25 -5.93
C LEU A 50 0.71 0.91 -5.07
N LEU A 51 1.94 0.81 -4.60
CA LEU A 51 2.61 1.93 -3.94
C LEU A 51 2.80 3.08 -4.93
N ASP A 52 2.71 4.33 -4.47
CA ASP A 52 2.83 5.52 -5.32
C ASP A 52 4.08 5.49 -6.22
N ALA A 53 5.22 5.06 -5.66
CA ALA A 53 6.49 4.98 -6.40
C ALA A 53 6.45 3.96 -7.55
N GLN A 54 5.70 2.87 -7.40
CA GLN A 54 5.53 1.84 -8.44
C GLN A 54 4.49 2.29 -9.48
N LEU A 55 3.51 3.09 -9.08
CA LEU A 55 2.41 3.51 -9.93
C LEU A 55 2.81 4.58 -10.99
N GLN A 56 3.73 5.49 -10.66
CA GLN A 56 4.03 6.64 -11.53
C GLN A 56 4.55 6.25 -12.93
N PRO A 57 5.51 5.32 -13.09
CA PRO A 57 5.99 4.93 -14.41
C PRO A 57 4.89 4.36 -15.30
N GLY A 58 4.07 3.44 -14.75
CA GLY A 58 2.99 2.80 -15.50
C GLY A 58 1.85 3.76 -15.87
N LEU A 59 1.57 4.77 -15.02
CA LEU A 59 0.62 5.83 -15.39
C LEU A 59 1.17 6.74 -16.49
N ALA A 60 2.47 7.03 -16.48
CA ALA A 60 3.11 7.87 -17.48
C ALA A 60 3.21 7.17 -18.85
N SER A 61 3.45 5.85 -18.86
CA SER A 61 3.46 5.03 -20.08
C SER A 61 2.07 4.67 -20.58
N GLY A 62 1.04 4.75 -19.73
CA GLY A 62 -0.32 4.33 -20.03
C GLY A 62 -0.55 2.81 -19.92
N GLU A 63 0.42 2.07 -19.39
CA GLU A 63 0.29 0.62 -19.12
C GLU A 63 -0.74 0.33 -18.03
N VAL A 64 -0.95 1.28 -17.12
CA VAL A 64 -2.02 1.22 -16.13
C VAL A 64 -2.82 2.50 -16.12
N VAL A 65 -4.08 2.37 -15.68
CA VAL A 65 -4.98 3.49 -15.43
C VAL A 65 -5.49 3.42 -14.01
N ARG A 66 -5.80 4.58 -13.43
CA ARG A 66 -6.49 4.62 -12.14
C ARG A 66 -7.92 4.10 -12.31
N LEU A 67 -8.37 3.24 -11.40
CA LEU A 67 -9.76 2.82 -11.36
C LEU A 67 -10.66 4.05 -11.12
N PRO A 68 -11.74 4.23 -11.90
CA PRO A 68 -12.71 5.30 -11.67
C PRO A 68 -13.27 5.25 -10.24
N GLY A 69 -13.31 6.39 -9.55
CA GLY A 69 -13.74 6.47 -8.15
C GLY A 69 -12.70 6.01 -7.12
N GLY A 70 -11.61 5.38 -7.56
CA GLY A 70 -10.50 4.96 -6.71
C GLY A 70 -9.81 6.16 -6.05
N ARG A 71 -9.76 6.15 -4.72
CA ARG A 71 -9.02 7.14 -3.92
C ARG A 71 -7.75 6.51 -3.37
N PRO A 72 -6.65 7.26 -3.24
CA PRO A 72 -5.47 6.78 -2.52
C PRO A 72 -5.87 6.38 -1.09
N VAL A 73 -5.36 5.24 -0.65
CA VAL A 73 -5.47 4.79 0.75
C VAL A 73 -4.14 5.08 1.43
N ASP A 74 -4.17 5.90 2.46
CA ASP A 74 -2.99 6.22 3.27
C ASP A 74 -2.89 5.21 4.42
N VAL A 75 -1.80 4.43 4.45
CA VAL A 75 -1.53 3.45 5.52
C VAL A 75 -0.46 4.01 6.46
N PRO A 76 -0.75 4.27 7.75
CA PRO A 76 0.25 4.76 8.69
C PRO A 76 1.27 3.67 9.02
N LEU A 77 2.56 4.02 8.95
CA LEU A 77 3.66 3.12 9.29
C LEU A 77 4.26 3.47 10.65
N PHE A 78 4.66 2.45 11.41
CA PHE A 78 5.21 2.58 12.75
C PHE A 78 6.56 1.87 12.86
N TRP A 79 7.55 2.54 13.45
CA TRP A 79 8.81 1.91 13.87
C TRP A 79 8.70 1.47 15.33
N GLN A 80 8.77 0.16 15.57
CA GLN A 80 8.74 -0.41 16.91
C GLN A 80 10.13 -0.92 17.27
N ARG A 81 10.61 -0.52 18.46
CA ARG A 81 11.88 -0.98 19.02
C ARG A 81 11.70 -1.40 20.47
N TRP A 82 12.57 -2.29 20.94
CA TRP A 82 12.69 -2.57 22.36
C TRP A 82 13.12 -1.32 23.14
N ARG A 83 12.55 -1.15 24.33
CA ARG A 83 12.93 -0.09 25.28
C ARG A 83 14.22 -0.47 26.00
N LEU A 84 15.31 -0.40 25.27
CA LEU A 84 16.67 -0.64 25.76
C LEU A 84 17.47 0.64 25.57
N ASP A 85 18.33 0.93 26.55
CA ASP A 85 19.32 1.99 26.42
C ASP A 85 20.53 1.44 25.66
N SER A 86 20.53 1.67 24.35
CA SER A 86 21.52 1.12 23.43
C SER A 86 21.87 2.17 22.37
N PRO A 87 23.14 2.59 22.28
CA PRO A 87 23.60 3.49 21.23
C PRO A 87 23.29 2.94 19.82
N ALA A 88 23.45 1.63 19.60
CA ALA A 88 23.15 1.01 18.31
C ALA A 88 21.67 1.12 17.93
N LEU A 89 20.73 0.94 18.89
CA LEU A 89 19.30 1.13 18.63
C LEU A 89 18.94 2.58 18.37
N THR A 90 19.67 3.53 18.97
CA THR A 90 19.50 4.96 18.71
C THR A 90 19.89 5.27 17.27
N THR A 91 21.10 4.87 16.85
CA THR A 91 21.57 5.03 15.47
C THR A 91 20.62 4.38 14.46
N LEU A 92 20.14 3.17 14.73
CA LEU A 92 19.18 2.49 13.85
C LEU A 92 17.86 3.25 13.76
N THR A 93 17.38 3.79 14.88
CA THR A 93 16.14 4.58 14.92
C THR A 93 16.26 5.85 14.08
N ASP A 94 17.39 6.54 14.16
CA ASP A 94 17.64 7.75 13.39
C ASP A 94 17.77 7.44 11.89
N ALA A 95 18.41 6.33 11.53
CA ALA A 95 18.48 5.86 10.15
C ALA A 95 17.09 5.53 9.57
N VAL A 96 16.26 4.78 10.31
CA VAL A 96 14.89 4.45 9.88
C VAL A 96 14.05 5.71 9.72
N ARG A 97 14.13 6.66 10.66
CA ARG A 97 13.41 7.95 10.59
C ARG A 97 13.85 8.80 9.40
N SER A 98 15.15 8.83 9.12
CA SER A 98 15.69 9.57 7.98
C SER A 98 15.21 8.97 6.65
N ALA A 99 15.26 7.64 6.52
CA ALA A 99 14.73 6.96 5.34
C ALA A 99 13.21 7.18 5.19
N ALA A 100 12.45 7.12 6.29
CA ALA A 100 11.02 7.41 6.29
C ALA A 100 10.70 8.85 5.85
N ALA A 101 11.47 9.84 6.31
CA ALA A 101 11.28 11.24 5.90
C ALA A 101 11.55 11.47 4.40
N LEU A 102 12.43 10.67 3.80
CA LEU A 102 12.73 10.73 2.37
C LEU A 102 11.72 9.96 1.51
N GLY A 103 11.22 8.82 2.01
CA GLY A 103 10.42 7.88 1.23
C GLY A 103 8.92 7.89 1.51
N LEU A 104 8.47 8.53 2.59
CA LEU A 104 7.06 8.52 3.01
C LEU A 104 6.51 9.94 3.10
N ARG A 105 5.19 10.04 2.90
CA ARG A 105 4.46 11.27 3.21
C ARG A 105 4.43 11.48 4.72
N PRO A 106 4.45 12.73 5.20
CA PRO A 106 4.27 13.01 6.62
C PRO A 106 2.93 12.43 7.09
N PRO A 107 2.87 11.85 8.30
CA PRO A 107 1.63 11.30 8.82
C PRO A 107 0.57 12.40 8.89
N ARG A 108 -0.65 12.08 8.45
CA ARG A 108 -1.78 12.98 8.68
C ARG A 108 -1.95 13.16 10.19
N PRO A 109 -2.24 14.39 10.67
CA PRO A 109 -2.58 14.60 12.06
C PRO A 109 -3.71 13.64 12.43
N TRP A 110 -3.51 12.84 13.49
CA TRP A 110 -4.59 12.00 13.98
C TRP A 110 -5.75 12.89 14.39
N LEU A 111 -6.89 12.72 13.71
CA LEU A 111 -8.15 13.33 14.10
C LEU A 111 -8.97 12.22 14.77
N PRO A 112 -9.39 12.37 16.03
CA PRO A 112 -10.28 11.39 16.65
C PRO A 112 -11.56 11.23 15.80
N PRO A 113 -12.15 10.03 15.77
CA PRO A 113 -13.46 9.84 15.13
C PRO A 113 -14.47 10.81 15.75
N ARG A 114 -15.32 11.44 14.92
CA ARG A 114 -16.41 12.28 15.41
C ARG A 114 -17.42 11.39 16.17
N PRO A 115 -17.97 11.87 17.30
CA PRO A 115 -18.95 11.13 18.09
C PRO A 115 -20.24 10.86 17.31
#